data_AF-A0A9D4IJC3-F1
#
_entry.id   AF-A0A9D4IJC3-F1
#
_cell.length_a   1.000
_cell.length_b   1.000
_cell.length_c   1.000
_cell.angle_alpha   90.00
_cell.angle_beta   90.00
_cell.angle_gamma   90.00
#
_symmetry.space_group_name_H-M   'P 1'
#
loop_
_entity.id
_entity.type
_entity.pdbx_description
1 polymer ?
#
loop_
_entity_poly.entity_id
_entity_poly.type
_entity_poly.pdbx_seq_one_letter_code
_entity_poly.pdbx_strand_id
1 'polypeptide(L)'
;MKPEATVEEIMSELDDNFGNVASIDTMLSKFLMAEQEQNETISEWGLRIEELLLHVTRKTRLDEHEKKDMLRKRFWRGLRNEELKNATRVHFESKLTYEELKIKLREEEFEIQISKDRGKQKCSRVHQSALDAKDEGDELLKQLIRKIEDLEKKVDDFKNERNLESGDHRNRDTSRHRGGSRGHGRGNHYVPYNRSKNEASNRQMTERSTGTSENNNHLNV
;
A
#
# COMPACT_ATOMS: atom_id res chain seq x y z
N MET A 1 -39.77 30.80 -12.76
CA MET A 1 -39.19 30.55 -11.43
C MET A 1 -40.07 31.25 -10.40
N LYS A 2 -40.65 30.51 -9.45
CA LYS A 2 -41.43 31.10 -8.36
C LYS A 2 -40.46 31.81 -7.40
N PRO A 3 -40.70 33.07 -7.02
CA PRO A 3 -39.74 33.87 -6.25
C PRO A 3 -39.64 33.51 -4.76
N GLU A 4 -40.37 32.49 -4.28
CA GLU A 4 -40.39 32.04 -2.89
C GLU A 4 -40.12 30.52 -2.75
N ALA A 5 -39.55 29.89 -3.78
CA ALA A 5 -39.23 28.46 -3.71
C ALA A 5 -38.14 28.21 -2.67
N THR A 6 -38.44 27.35 -1.70
CA THR A 6 -37.46 26.89 -0.71
C THR A 6 -36.40 26.02 -1.38
N VAL A 7 -35.22 25.92 -0.76
CA VAL A 7 -34.11 25.08 -1.28
C VAL A 7 -34.56 23.63 -1.47
N GLU A 8 -35.42 23.12 -0.60
CA GLU A 8 -35.99 21.77 -0.70
C GLU A 8 -36.90 21.61 -1.92
N GLU A 9 -37.74 22.60 -2.22
CA GLU A 9 -38.60 22.57 -3.42
C GLU A 9 -37.77 22.64 -4.71
N ILE A 10 -36.70 23.44 -4.73
CA ILE A 10 -35.79 23.51 -5.89
C ILE A 10 -35.07 22.17 -6.06
N MET A 11 -34.59 21.57 -4.98
CA MET A 11 -33.94 20.25 -5.02
C MET A 11 -34.91 19.15 -5.47
N SER A 12 -36.15 19.17 -4.98
CA SER A 12 -37.21 18.24 -5.40
C SER A 12 -37.53 18.41 -6.89
N GLU A 13 -37.69 19.65 -7.37
CA GLU A 13 -37.99 19.92 -8.79
C GLU A 13 -36.81 19.51 -9.70
N LEU A 14 -35.57 19.63 -9.21
CA LEU A 14 -34.39 19.13 -9.92
C LEU A 14 -34.33 17.59 -9.95
N ASP A 15 -34.63 16.92 -8.84
CA ASP A 15 -34.72 15.46 -8.78
C ASP A 15 -35.91 14.91 -9.59
N ASP A 16 -37.02 15.64 -9.68
CA ASP A 16 -38.18 15.25 -10.48
C ASP A 16 -37.92 15.40 -11.98
N ASN A 17 -37.19 16.44 -12.40
CA ASN A 17 -36.89 16.71 -13.81
C ASN A 17 -35.62 16.02 -14.32
N PHE A 18 -34.61 15.83 -13.47
CA PHE A 18 -33.29 15.34 -13.85
C PHE A 18 -32.83 14.13 -13.03
N GLY A 19 -33.59 13.71 -12.02
CA GLY A 19 -33.28 12.52 -11.25
C GLY A 19 -33.51 11.23 -12.03
N ASN A 20 -32.97 10.15 -11.51
CA ASN A 20 -33.05 8.85 -12.16
C ASN A 20 -34.51 8.37 -12.21
N VAL A 21 -35.11 8.31 -13.41
CA VAL A 21 -36.51 7.95 -13.65
C VAL A 21 -36.78 6.45 -13.42
N ALA A 22 -35.75 5.62 -13.27
CA ALA A 22 -35.94 4.20 -13.05
C ALA A 22 -36.68 3.92 -11.73
N SER A 23 -37.57 2.92 -11.76
CA SER A 23 -38.23 2.39 -10.56
C SER A 23 -37.20 1.83 -9.58
N ILE A 24 -37.51 1.88 -8.29
CA ILE A 24 -36.74 1.26 -7.22
C ILE A 24 -36.45 -0.20 -7.55
N ASP A 25 -37.44 -0.95 -8.01
CA ASP A 25 -37.30 -2.37 -8.35
C ASP A 25 -36.30 -2.59 -9.47
N THR A 26 -36.28 -1.70 -10.46
CA THR A 26 -35.32 -1.75 -11.57
C THR A 26 -33.90 -1.46 -11.08
N MET A 27 -33.72 -0.48 -10.21
CA MET A 27 -32.40 -0.15 -9.64
C MET A 27 -31.89 -1.27 -8.74
N LEU A 28 -32.76 -1.82 -7.88
CA LEU A 28 -32.43 -2.93 -7.01
C LEU A 28 -32.10 -4.18 -7.81
N SER A 29 -32.85 -4.48 -8.87
CA SER A 29 -32.54 -5.59 -9.78
C SER A 29 -31.19 -5.40 -10.46
N LYS A 30 -30.89 -4.19 -10.94
CA LYS A 30 -29.57 -3.86 -11.50
C LYS A 30 -28.45 -4.10 -10.48
N PHE A 31 -28.61 -3.63 -9.25
CA PHE A 31 -27.65 -3.89 -8.17
C PHE A 31 -27.48 -5.38 -7.91
N LEU A 32 -28.59 -6.12 -7.77
CA LEU A 32 -28.58 -7.55 -7.45
C LEU A 32 -28.02 -8.42 -8.57
N MET A 33 -28.05 -7.96 -9.82
CA MET A 33 -27.53 -8.68 -10.99
C MET A 33 -26.17 -8.18 -11.46
N ALA A 34 -25.65 -7.08 -10.91
CA ALA A 34 -24.40 -6.46 -11.38
C ALA A 34 -23.18 -7.37 -11.09
N GLU A 35 -22.44 -7.75 -12.12
CA GLU A 35 -21.19 -8.51 -12.01
C GLU A 35 -20.01 -7.67 -12.48
N GLN A 36 -18.81 -8.03 -12.03
CA GLN A 36 -17.56 -7.41 -12.44
C GLN A 36 -17.33 -7.62 -13.94
N GLU A 37 -17.02 -6.53 -14.65
CA GLU A 37 -16.78 -6.57 -16.09
C GLU A 37 -15.40 -7.20 -16.42
N GLN A 38 -15.19 -7.60 -17.68
CA GLN A 38 -14.00 -8.35 -18.09
C GLN A 38 -12.67 -7.59 -17.89
N ASN A 39 -12.70 -6.26 -17.97
CA ASN A 39 -11.52 -5.41 -17.87
C ASN A 39 -11.61 -4.45 -16.68
N GLU A 40 -12.51 -4.73 -15.74
CA GLU A 40 -12.74 -3.88 -14.59
C GLU A 40 -11.90 -4.38 -13.41
N THR A 41 -11.14 -3.47 -12.81
CA THR A 41 -10.36 -3.74 -11.60
C THR A 41 -11.28 -3.89 -10.38
N ILE A 42 -10.79 -4.52 -9.31
CA ILE A 42 -11.57 -4.65 -8.06
C ILE A 42 -11.99 -3.28 -7.50
N SER A 43 -11.13 -2.26 -7.67
CA SER A 43 -11.41 -0.91 -7.18
C SER A 43 -12.56 -0.27 -7.96
N GLU A 44 -12.54 -0.36 -9.29
CA GLU A 44 -13.61 0.14 -10.16
C GLU A 44 -14.92 -0.59 -9.91
N TRP A 45 -14.86 -1.93 -9.79
CA TRP A 45 -16.02 -2.74 -9.42
C TRP A 45 -16.63 -2.31 -8.09
N GLY A 46 -15.78 -2.08 -7.08
CA GLY A 46 -16.22 -1.59 -5.77
C GLY A 46 -16.93 -0.25 -5.86
N LEU A 47 -16.36 0.72 -6.59
CA LEU A 47 -16.97 2.04 -6.78
C LEU A 47 -18.31 1.95 -7.51
N ARG A 48 -18.40 1.14 -8.58
CA ARG A 48 -19.62 0.98 -9.36
C ARG A 48 -20.74 0.33 -8.54
N ILE A 49 -20.44 -0.68 -7.73
CA ILE A 49 -21.47 -1.34 -6.93
C ILE A 49 -21.93 -0.48 -5.74
N GLU A 50 -21.02 0.33 -5.18
CA GLU A 50 -21.35 1.38 -4.20
C GLU A 50 -22.31 2.42 -4.80
N GLU A 51 -22.03 2.90 -6.01
CA GLU A 51 -22.89 3.85 -6.72
C GLU A 51 -24.30 3.28 -6.98
N LEU A 52 -24.38 2.03 -7.45
CA LEU A 52 -25.67 1.34 -7.65
C LEU A 52 -26.48 1.24 -6.36
N LEU A 53 -25.84 0.92 -5.23
CA LEU A 53 -26.52 0.86 -3.93
C LEU A 53 -26.91 2.26 -3.44
N LEU A 54 -26.09 3.28 -3.68
CA LEU A 54 -26.40 4.67 -3.34
C LEU A 54 -27.67 5.13 -4.04
N HIS A 55 -27.85 4.79 -5.33
CA HIS A 55 -29.08 5.13 -6.05
C HIS A 55 -30.33 4.45 -5.48
N VAL A 56 -30.23 3.18 -5.07
CA VAL A 56 -31.34 2.47 -4.42
C VAL A 56 -31.66 3.14 -3.08
N THR A 57 -30.64 3.40 -2.25
CA THR A 57 -30.81 3.91 -0.89
C THR A 57 -31.33 5.35 -0.82
N ARG A 58 -31.13 6.16 -1.87
CA ARG A 58 -31.79 7.47 -1.98
C ARG A 58 -33.31 7.36 -2.07
N LYS A 59 -33.84 6.27 -2.63
CA LYS A 59 -35.28 6.05 -2.83
C LYS A 59 -35.91 5.09 -1.80
N THR A 60 -35.09 4.36 -1.05
CA THR A 60 -35.55 3.35 -0.09
C THR A 60 -35.04 3.63 1.33
N ARG A 61 -35.90 3.43 2.33
CA ARG A 61 -35.47 3.40 3.73
C ARG A 61 -34.93 1.99 4.07
N LEU A 62 -33.68 1.74 3.69
CA LEU A 62 -32.94 0.56 4.13
C LEU A 62 -32.17 0.88 5.42
N ASP A 63 -32.07 -0.11 6.30
CA ASP A 63 -31.22 0.01 7.48
C ASP A 63 -29.73 0.05 7.08
N GLU A 64 -28.92 0.79 7.84
CA GLU A 64 -27.50 0.97 7.52
C GLU A 64 -26.71 -0.34 7.59
N HIS A 65 -27.10 -1.26 8.48
CA HIS A 65 -26.50 -2.58 8.56
C HIS A 65 -26.87 -3.44 7.34
N GLU A 66 -28.13 -3.38 6.91
CA GLU A 66 -28.61 -4.09 5.72
C GLU A 66 -27.90 -3.62 4.45
N LYS A 67 -27.72 -2.30 4.27
CA LYS A 67 -26.95 -1.74 3.14
C LYS A 67 -25.54 -2.31 3.08
N LYS A 68 -24.82 -2.27 4.21
CA LYS A 68 -23.43 -2.75 4.28
C LYS A 68 -23.33 -4.25 4.01
N ASP A 69 -24.26 -5.04 4.52
CA ASP A 69 -24.27 -6.48 4.26
C ASP A 69 -24.67 -6.82 2.82
N MET A 70 -25.64 -6.11 2.24
CA MET A 70 -25.99 -6.21 0.82
C MET A 70 -24.79 -5.88 -0.07
N LEU A 71 -24.12 -4.75 0.21
CA LEU A 71 -22.93 -4.32 -0.51
C LEU A 71 -21.83 -5.38 -0.45
N ARG A 72 -21.50 -5.85 0.76
CA ARG A 72 -20.49 -6.89 0.99
C ARG A 72 -20.81 -8.17 0.23
N LYS A 73 -22.04 -8.68 0.36
CA LYS A 73 -22.48 -9.91 -0.31
C LYS A 73 -22.43 -9.77 -1.83
N ARG A 74 -22.94 -8.65 -2.36
CA ARG A 74 -22.98 -8.44 -3.81
C ARG A 74 -21.58 -8.24 -4.39
N PHE A 75 -20.74 -7.46 -3.72
CA PHE A 75 -19.36 -7.22 -4.13
C PHE A 75 -18.58 -8.53 -4.30
N TRP A 76 -18.60 -9.42 -3.30
CA TRP A 76 -17.88 -10.69 -3.38
C TRP A 76 -18.51 -11.67 -4.38
N ARG A 77 -19.84 -11.81 -4.38
CA ARG A 77 -20.54 -12.72 -5.31
C ARG A 77 -20.38 -12.30 -6.77
N GLY A 78 -20.33 -10.99 -7.02
CA GLY A 78 -20.20 -10.41 -8.35
C GLY A 78 -18.78 -10.44 -8.93
N LEU A 79 -17.77 -10.89 -8.18
CA LEU A 79 -16.41 -11.02 -8.72
C LEU A 79 -16.37 -12.00 -9.89
N ARG A 80 -15.63 -11.65 -10.94
CA ARG A 80 -15.49 -12.50 -12.13
C ARG A 80 -14.37 -13.54 -11.98
N ASN A 81 -13.30 -13.18 -11.28
CA ASN A 81 -12.13 -14.03 -11.13
C ASN A 81 -12.38 -15.13 -10.08
N GLU A 82 -12.59 -16.35 -10.54
CA GLU A 82 -12.84 -17.52 -9.66
C GLU A 82 -11.62 -17.90 -8.81
N GLU A 83 -10.40 -17.70 -9.31
CA GLU A 83 -9.17 -17.93 -8.52
C GLU A 83 -9.12 -17.00 -7.30
N LEU A 84 -9.43 -15.72 -7.53
CA LEU A 84 -9.51 -14.71 -6.49
C LEU A 84 -10.68 -14.98 -5.52
N LYS A 85 -11.86 -15.38 -6.02
CA LYS A 85 -13.00 -15.76 -5.17
C LYS A 85 -12.65 -16.91 -4.22
N ASN A 86 -11.96 -17.92 -4.74
CA ASN A 86 -11.56 -19.08 -3.95
C ASN A 86 -10.52 -18.72 -2.89
N ALA A 87 -9.50 -17.94 -3.25
CA ALA A 87 -8.48 -17.46 -2.32
C ALA A 87 -9.08 -16.60 -1.20
N THR A 88 -10.06 -15.75 -1.53
CA THR A 88 -10.67 -14.81 -0.58
C THR A 88 -11.90 -15.34 0.15
N ARG A 89 -12.30 -16.60 -0.08
CA ARG A 89 -13.51 -17.20 0.51
C ARG A 89 -13.50 -17.17 2.04
N VAL A 90 -12.36 -17.51 2.65
CA VAL A 90 -12.21 -17.52 4.11
C VAL A 90 -12.40 -16.12 4.69
N HIS A 91 -11.88 -15.08 4.01
CA HIS A 91 -12.03 -13.67 4.41
C HIS A 91 -13.49 -13.20 4.31
N PHE A 92 -14.24 -13.69 3.31
CA PHE A 92 -15.66 -13.40 3.20
C PHE A 92 -16.48 -14.07 4.33
N GLU A 93 -16.17 -15.33 4.64
CA GLU A 93 -16.85 -16.10 5.68
C GLU A 93 -16.55 -15.60 7.10
N SER A 94 -15.38 -15.00 7.34
CA SER A 94 -14.99 -14.41 8.62
C SER A 94 -15.74 -13.12 8.98
N LYS A 95 -16.78 -12.74 8.22
CA LYS A 95 -17.65 -11.58 8.46
C LYS A 95 -16.92 -10.23 8.56
N LEU A 96 -15.85 -10.07 7.77
CA LEU A 96 -15.19 -8.76 7.62
C LEU A 96 -16.19 -7.70 7.15
N THR A 97 -15.91 -6.45 7.52
CA THR A 97 -16.61 -5.30 6.94
C THR A 97 -16.31 -5.20 5.44
N TYR A 98 -17.16 -4.46 4.73
CA TYR A 98 -16.98 -4.26 3.29
C TYR A 98 -15.59 -3.67 2.95
N GLU A 99 -15.14 -2.66 3.69
CA GLU A 99 -13.84 -2.01 3.46
C GLU A 99 -12.66 -2.96 3.72
N GLU A 100 -12.71 -3.71 4.82
CA GLU A 100 -11.68 -4.71 5.13
C GLU A 100 -11.61 -5.80 4.05
N LEU A 101 -12.78 -6.26 3.58
CA LEU A 101 -12.87 -7.23 2.49
C LEU A 101 -12.27 -6.67 1.20
N LYS A 102 -12.58 -5.41 0.85
CA LYS A 102 -12.04 -4.72 -0.33
C LYS A 102 -10.52 -4.62 -0.29
N ILE A 103 -9.94 -4.32 0.88
CA ILE A 103 -8.49 -4.30 1.07
C ILE A 103 -7.90 -5.70 0.85
N LYS A 104 -8.45 -6.73 1.51
CA LYS A 104 -7.96 -8.11 1.40
C LYS A 104 -8.02 -8.65 -0.02
N LEU A 105 -9.08 -8.33 -0.76
CA LEU A 105 -9.21 -8.71 -2.16
C LEU A 105 -8.14 -8.08 -3.05
N ARG A 106 -7.77 -6.81 -2.79
CA ARG A 106 -6.71 -6.13 -3.55
C ARG A 106 -5.32 -6.68 -3.22
N GLU A 107 -5.07 -7.05 -1.97
CA GLU A 107 -3.84 -7.74 -1.57
C GLU A 107 -3.70 -9.06 -2.33
N GLU A 108 -4.75 -9.88 -2.33
CA GLU A 108 -4.75 -11.18 -2.99
C GLU A 108 -4.67 -11.07 -4.53
N GLU A 109 -5.35 -10.09 -5.13
CA GLU A 109 -5.25 -9.79 -6.56
C GLU A 109 -3.81 -9.49 -6.97
N PHE A 110 -3.12 -8.70 -6.16
CA PHE A 110 -1.72 -8.37 -6.38
C PHE A 110 -0.80 -9.60 -6.25
N GLU A 111 -1.02 -10.46 -5.24
CA GLU A 111 -0.25 -11.69 -5.05
C GLU A 111 -0.45 -12.70 -6.20
N ILE A 112 -1.69 -12.87 -6.67
CA ILE A 112 -2.01 -13.72 -7.84
C ILE A 112 -1.32 -13.17 -9.09
N GLN A 113 -1.34 -11.85 -9.29
CA GLN A 113 -0.70 -11.21 -10.43
C GLN A 113 0.82 -11.43 -10.42
N ILE A 114 1.49 -11.24 -9.28
CA ILE A 114 2.93 -11.52 -9.11
C ILE A 114 3.24 -12.99 -9.43
N SER A 115 2.40 -13.90 -8.94
CA SER A 115 2.61 -15.35 -9.14
C SER A 115 2.50 -15.74 -10.62
N LYS A 116 1.58 -15.13 -11.35
CA LYS A 116 1.42 -15.34 -12.81
C LYS A 116 2.63 -14.81 -13.60
N ASP A 117 3.16 -13.66 -13.21
CA ASP A 117 4.29 -13.06 -13.90
C ASP A 117 5.59 -13.85 -13.66
N ARG A 118 5.76 -14.45 -12.46
CA ARG A 118 6.86 -15.39 -12.17
C ARG A 118 6.70 -16.73 -12.90
N GLY A 119 5.46 -17.20 -13.11
CA GLY A 119 5.17 -18.47 -13.79
C GLY A 119 5.43 -18.44 -15.31
N LYS A 120 5.25 -17.29 -15.96
CA LYS A 120 5.50 -17.13 -17.40
C LYS A 120 6.98 -17.25 -17.79
N GLN A 121 7.90 -17.18 -16.84
CA GLN A 121 9.34 -17.24 -17.09
C GLN A 121 9.90 -18.68 -17.18
N LYS A 122 9.06 -19.72 -17.06
CA LYS A 122 9.50 -21.14 -16.97
C LYS A 122 9.30 -22.01 -18.23
N CYS A 123 8.96 -21.45 -19.39
CA CYS A 123 8.88 -22.21 -20.65
C CYS A 123 9.58 -21.51 -21.81
N SER A 124 10.91 -21.39 -21.73
CA SER A 124 11.78 -21.31 -22.90
C SER A 124 12.99 -22.21 -22.69
N ARG A 125 12.78 -23.52 -22.79
CA ARG A 125 13.88 -24.50 -22.82
C ARG A 125 14.12 -24.94 -24.26
N VAL A 126 14.91 -24.19 -25.03
CA VAL A 126 15.74 -24.70 -26.13
C VAL A 126 16.98 -23.80 -26.33
N HIS A 127 18.15 -24.43 -26.19
CA HIS A 127 19.52 -24.04 -26.59
C HIS A 127 20.28 -22.89 -25.90
N GLN A 128 21.21 -23.32 -25.04
CA GLN A 128 22.65 -23.03 -25.15
C GLN A 128 23.15 -21.57 -25.03
N SER A 129 23.26 -21.06 -23.81
CA SER A 129 24.48 -20.39 -23.30
C SER A 129 24.23 -19.97 -21.85
N ALA A 130 24.76 -20.77 -20.92
CA ALA A 130 24.97 -20.31 -19.56
C ALA A 130 26.08 -19.25 -19.58
N LEU A 131 25.96 -18.26 -18.68
CA LEU A 131 26.76 -17.03 -18.51
C LEU A 131 26.21 -15.85 -19.35
N ASP A 132 25.42 -14.97 -18.72
CA ASP A 132 25.34 -13.50 -18.99
C ASP A 132 24.05 -12.80 -18.46
N ALA A 133 23.11 -13.50 -17.84
CA ALA A 133 21.87 -12.85 -17.35
C ALA A 133 21.93 -12.28 -15.91
N LYS A 134 23.10 -12.22 -15.28
CA LYS A 134 23.27 -11.59 -13.95
C LYS A 134 23.81 -10.15 -14.01
N ASP A 135 24.34 -9.72 -15.16
CA ASP A 135 25.01 -8.41 -15.26
C ASP A 135 24.05 -7.25 -15.56
N GLU A 136 22.94 -7.47 -16.27
CA GLU A 136 22.02 -6.38 -16.64
C GLU A 136 21.26 -5.80 -15.43
N GLY A 137 20.82 -6.65 -14.50
CA GLY A 137 20.11 -6.21 -13.29
C GLY A 137 21.00 -5.41 -12.35
N ASP A 138 22.25 -5.85 -12.18
CA ASP A 138 23.24 -5.17 -11.34
C ASP A 138 23.72 -3.86 -11.99
N GLU A 139 23.83 -3.81 -13.31
CA GLU A 139 24.21 -2.58 -14.02
C GLU A 139 23.08 -1.53 -13.98
N LEU A 140 21.82 -1.95 -14.06
CA LEU A 140 20.66 -1.06 -13.93
C LEU A 140 20.51 -0.55 -12.49
N LEU A 141 20.80 -1.39 -11.49
CA LEU A 141 20.87 -0.99 -10.08
C LEU A 141 22.00 0.03 -9.83
N LYS A 142 23.20 -0.21 -10.38
CA LYS A 142 24.33 0.75 -10.31
C LYS A 142 23.99 2.07 -11.01
N GLN A 143 23.28 2.03 -12.14
CA GLN A 143 22.83 3.25 -12.84
C GLN A 143 21.79 4.03 -12.03
N LEU A 144 20.88 3.35 -11.33
CA LEU A 144 19.92 3.98 -10.45
C LEU A 144 20.61 4.62 -9.23
N ILE A 145 21.57 3.93 -8.61
CA ILE A 145 22.36 4.46 -7.48
C ILE A 145 23.11 5.72 -7.90
N ARG A 146 23.80 5.71 -9.05
CA ARG A 146 24.50 6.90 -9.57
C ARG A 146 23.56 8.07 -9.84
N LYS A 147 22.36 7.82 -10.37
CA LYS A 147 21.37 8.88 -10.61
C LYS A 147 20.82 9.47 -9.30
N ILE A 148 20.70 8.66 -8.25
CA ILE A 148 20.30 9.13 -6.92
C ILE A 148 21.40 10.01 -6.32
N GLU A 149 22.66 9.58 -6.38
CA GLU A 149 23.82 10.36 -5.91
C GLU A 149 23.94 11.72 -6.65
N ASP A 150 23.73 11.73 -7.97
CA ASP A 150 23.73 12.96 -8.77
C ASP A 150 22.56 13.89 -8.42
N LEU A 151 21.39 13.34 -8.07
CA LEU A 151 20.24 14.13 -7.64
C LEU A 151 20.43 14.68 -6.22
N GLU A 152 21.00 13.90 -5.30
CA GLU A 152 21.36 14.36 -3.95
C GLU A 152 22.36 15.51 -4.02
N LYS A 153 23.40 15.37 -4.84
CA LYS A 153 24.38 16.43 -5.07
C LYS A 153 23.74 17.70 -5.65
N LYS A 154 22.86 17.56 -6.65
CA LYS A 154 22.12 18.71 -7.21
C LYS A 154 21.21 19.37 -6.18
N VAL A 155 20.56 18.60 -5.31
CA VAL A 155 19.72 19.14 -4.24
C VAL A 155 20.56 19.91 -3.22
N ASP A 156 21.76 19.42 -2.90
CA ASP A 156 22.69 20.11 -2.01
C ASP A 156 23.29 21.37 -2.65
N ASP A 157 23.61 21.34 -3.94
CA ASP A 157 24.05 22.51 -4.70
C ASP A 157 22.92 23.57 -4.76
N PHE A 158 21.66 23.18 -5.00
CA PHE A 158 20.51 24.08 -4.97
C PHE A 158 20.22 24.66 -3.56
N LYS A 159 20.47 23.90 -2.50
CA LYS A 159 20.34 24.38 -1.11
C LYS A 159 21.47 25.35 -0.74
N ASN A 160 22.68 25.11 -1.24
CA ASN A 160 23.83 26.00 -1.04
C ASN A 160 23.69 27.29 -1.83
N GLU A 161 23.14 27.26 -3.05
CA GLU A 161 22.85 28.47 -3.84
C GLU A 161 21.76 29.34 -3.17
N ARG A 162 20.72 28.74 -2.58
CA ARG A 162 19.72 29.49 -1.79
C ARG A 162 20.28 30.12 -0.51
N ASN A 163 21.36 29.57 0.06
CA ASN A 163 22.03 30.16 1.22
C ASN A 163 23.04 31.26 0.85
N LEU A 164 23.47 31.34 -0.41
CA LEU A 164 24.39 32.38 -0.90
C LEU A 164 23.68 33.64 -1.40
N GLU A 165 22.39 33.57 -1.78
CA GLU A 165 21.61 34.76 -2.18
C GLU A 165 20.96 35.51 -0.99
N SER A 166 21.02 34.96 0.23
CA SER A 166 20.31 35.55 1.39
C SER A 166 21.21 36.20 2.45
N GLY A 167 22.49 36.40 2.17
CA GLY A 167 23.38 37.11 3.10
C GLY A 167 24.61 37.69 2.42
N ASP A 168 24.57 38.98 2.07
CA ASP A 168 25.56 39.96 2.54
C ASP A 168 25.29 41.35 1.92
N HIS A 169 24.51 42.16 2.63
CA HIS A 169 24.54 43.62 2.51
C HIS A 169 24.70 44.18 3.92
N ARG A 170 25.94 44.22 4.46
CA ARG A 170 26.50 45.29 5.32
C ARG A 170 27.77 44.80 6.03
N ASN A 171 28.94 45.19 5.53
CA ASN A 171 29.82 46.17 6.18
C ASN A 171 31.23 46.05 5.61
N ARG A 172 31.54 46.99 4.71
CA ARG A 172 32.87 47.29 4.24
C ARG A 172 33.39 48.47 5.05
N ASP A 173 34.04 48.22 6.18
CA ASP A 173 35.10 49.11 6.68
C ASP A 173 35.82 48.51 7.90
N THR A 174 37.13 48.27 7.78
CA THR A 174 38.17 48.93 8.59
C THR A 174 39.51 48.17 8.52
N SER A 175 40.44 48.85 7.87
CA SER A 175 41.86 49.00 8.22
C SER A 175 42.68 47.86 8.86
N ARG A 176 43.75 47.49 8.14
CA ARG A 176 45.19 47.53 8.51
C ARG A 176 45.66 46.81 9.80
N HIS A 177 46.83 46.17 9.67
CA HIS A 177 47.94 45.88 10.62
C HIS A 177 48.36 44.40 10.48
N ARG A 178 49.47 44.02 9.83
CA ARG A 178 50.92 44.24 10.08
C ARG A 178 51.44 43.53 11.34
N GLY A 179 52.31 42.54 11.12
CA GLY A 179 53.12 41.84 12.13
C GLY A 179 52.47 40.52 12.58
N GLY A 180 53.14 39.38 12.72
CA GLY A 180 54.57 39.11 12.89
C GLY A 180 54.73 38.12 14.06
N SER A 181 55.57 37.10 13.85
CA SER A 181 56.26 36.28 14.87
C SER A 181 55.48 35.36 15.84
N ARG A 182 55.83 34.07 15.70
CA ARG A 182 56.42 33.17 16.72
C ARG A 182 55.83 33.14 18.15
N GLY A 183 55.45 31.93 18.56
CA GLY A 183 55.43 31.49 19.97
C GLY A 183 54.41 30.35 20.16
N HIS A 184 54.84 29.09 20.28
CA HIS A 184 55.03 28.39 21.57
C HIS A 184 53.74 28.17 22.37
N GLY A 185 53.39 26.89 22.57
CA GLY A 185 52.36 26.47 23.53
C GLY A 185 51.69 25.17 23.09
N ARG A 186 52.31 24.01 23.26
CA ARG A 186 52.21 23.14 24.46
C ARG A 186 50.93 22.30 24.51
N GLY A 187 51.12 20.98 24.66
CA GLY A 187 50.18 20.06 25.28
C GLY A 187 49.73 18.96 24.32
N ASN A 188 50.39 17.79 24.30
CA ASN A 188 50.08 16.62 25.15
C ASN A 188 48.72 15.99 24.82
N HIS A 189 48.52 14.69 24.67
CA HIS A 189 49.32 13.47 24.83
C HIS A 189 48.45 12.35 24.20
N TYR A 190 49.05 11.38 23.47
CA TYR A 190 49.14 9.95 23.86
C TYR A 190 47.78 9.20 23.91
N VAL A 191 47.51 8.02 23.35
CA VAL A 191 48.13 7.02 22.47
C VAL A 191 47.00 6.04 22.09
N PRO A 192 47.06 5.34 20.95
CA PRO A 192 46.03 4.38 20.52
C PRO A 192 46.10 3.07 21.31
N TYR A 193 44.95 2.41 21.51
CA TYR A 193 44.92 1.02 21.93
C TYR A 193 44.12 0.18 20.91
N ASN A 194 44.86 -0.62 20.15
CA ASN A 194 44.36 -1.84 19.54
C ASN A 194 43.97 -2.81 20.65
N ARG A 195 42.79 -3.46 20.58
CA ARG A 195 42.62 -4.76 21.22
C ARG A 195 41.60 -5.64 20.51
N SER A 196 42.15 -6.53 19.70
CA SER A 196 41.62 -7.86 19.40
C SER A 196 41.09 -8.55 20.67
N LYS A 197 39.95 -9.24 20.58
CA LYS A 197 39.86 -10.61 21.10
C LYS A 197 38.64 -11.39 20.58
N ASN A 198 39.00 -12.51 19.97
CA ASN A 198 38.24 -13.71 19.70
C ASN A 198 37.50 -14.30 20.92
N GLU A 199 36.60 -15.23 20.58
CA GLU A 199 36.31 -16.51 21.28
C GLU A 199 35.56 -16.43 22.62
N ALA A 200 34.31 -16.88 22.66
CA ALA A 200 33.85 -18.27 22.73
C ALA A 200 33.58 -18.74 24.17
N SER A 201 32.49 -19.50 24.31
CA SER A 201 32.18 -20.43 25.41
C SER A 201 31.43 -19.88 26.65
N ASN A 202 30.13 -20.19 26.76
CA ASN A 202 29.60 -21.10 27.79
C ASN A 202 28.10 -21.38 27.50
N ARG A 203 27.72 -22.63 27.24
CA ARG A 203 27.17 -23.64 28.19
C ARG A 203 25.75 -23.30 28.66
N GLN A 204 24.74 -24.03 28.16
CA GLN A 204 24.21 -25.32 28.66
C GLN A 204 23.14 -25.15 29.76
N MET A 205 22.20 -26.10 29.76
CA MET A 205 21.10 -26.36 30.71
C MET A 205 19.77 -25.67 30.37
N THR A 206 18.62 -26.35 30.24
CA THR A 206 18.22 -27.70 30.64
C THR A 206 17.00 -28.17 29.85
N GLU A 207 16.97 -29.48 29.63
CA GLU A 207 15.94 -30.32 29.00
C GLU A 207 14.69 -30.56 29.87
N ARG A 208 13.71 -31.24 29.22
CA ARG A 208 12.61 -32.13 29.70
C ARG A 208 11.23 -31.54 29.46
N SER A 209 10.40 -32.02 28.53
CA SER A 209 10.11 -33.39 28.05
C SER A 209 9.60 -34.34 29.13
N THR A 210 8.27 -34.30 29.34
CA THR A 210 7.41 -35.42 29.74
C THR A 210 6.14 -35.25 28.88
N GLY A 211 5.79 -36.17 27.99
CA GLY A 211 5.45 -37.54 28.34
C GLY A 211 3.94 -37.63 28.42
N THR A 212 3.30 -37.78 27.26
CA THR A 212 1.89 -38.12 27.09
C THR A 212 1.62 -39.52 27.65
N SER A 213 0.65 -39.65 28.55
CA SER A 213 0.01 -40.93 28.87
C SER A 213 -1.49 -40.71 29.00
N GLU A 214 -2.21 -41.37 28.09
CA GLU A 214 -3.45 -42.14 28.28
C GLU A 214 -4.58 -41.57 29.15
N ASN A 215 -5.77 -41.47 28.54
CA ASN A 215 -6.99 -41.89 29.22
C ASN A 215 -7.96 -42.53 28.23
N ASN A 216 -8.19 -43.84 28.43
CA ASN A 216 -9.32 -44.60 27.93
C ASN A 216 -10.54 -44.33 28.82
N ASN A 217 -11.72 -44.18 28.21
CA ASN A 217 -13.01 -44.65 28.75
C ASN A 217 -14.01 -44.64 27.58
N HIS A 218 -14.39 -45.79 27.03
CA HIS A 218 -15.39 -46.79 27.48
C HIS A 218 -16.77 -46.58 26.82
N LEU A 219 -17.32 -47.71 26.36
CA LEU A 219 -18.62 -47.92 25.72
C LEU A 219 -19.80 -47.36 26.54
N ASN A 220 -20.86 -46.92 25.86
CA ASN A 220 -22.15 -47.65 25.87
C ASN A 220 -23.23 -46.98 25.00
N VAL A 221 -23.92 -47.86 24.25
CA VAL A 221 -25.30 -47.81 23.72
C VAL A 221 -25.65 -46.71 22.70
#